data_AF-A0A1B0GMZ0-F1
#
_entry.id   AF-A0A1B0GMZ0-F1
#
_cell.length_a   1.000
_cell.length_b   1.000
_cell.length_c   1.000
_cell.angle_alpha   90.00
_cell.angle_beta   90.00
_cell.angle_gamma   90.00
#
_symmetry.space_group_name_H-M   'P 1'
#
loop_
_entity.id
_entity.type
_entity.pdbx_description
1 polymer ?
#
loop_
_entity_poly.entity_id
_entity_poly.type
_entity_poly.pdbx_seq_one_letter_code
_entity_poly.pdbx_strand_id
1 'polypeptide(L)'
;HHCLRIKLLGDCYYCVSGLPEARPDHAHCAVEMGLDMIDAIAAIDGVNGSTLIFVYLTYAMLPVRLREAIVGGCFLTATHIIIDACVNTREWHQLTSTAVALICTNLAGAYTHWPREKAQRKAFLETRQCIEARLRTQRENQQQERLLLSVLPRHVAMEMKDDIAGQPREAQFHKIYIQRHDNVSILFADICGFTSLSDQCTAEELVRLLNELFARFDRLAAAVFVT
;
A
#
# COMPACT_ATOMS: atom_id res chain seq x y z
N HIS A 1 11.82 26.47 31.68
CA HIS A 1 12.08 25.59 30.52
C HIS A 1 12.13 24.13 30.97
N HIS A 2 11.02 23.40 31.11
CA HIS A 2 11.02 21.91 31.19
C HIS A 2 9.62 21.34 30.89
N CYS A 3 9.20 21.35 29.61
CA CYS A 3 7.95 20.70 29.17
C CYS A 3 8.26 19.50 28.27
N LEU A 4 7.74 18.32 28.62
CA LEU A 4 7.81 17.11 27.81
C LEU A 4 6.62 17.06 26.83
N ARG A 5 6.92 16.85 25.56
CA ARG A 5 5.95 16.75 24.45
C ARG A 5 5.15 15.46 24.56
N ILE A 6 3.82 15.54 24.58
CA ILE A 6 2.95 14.37 24.46
C ILE A 6 2.23 14.39 23.10
N LYS A 7 2.21 13.22 22.45
CA LYS A 7 1.69 12.99 21.11
C LYS A 7 0.20 13.39 21.02
N LEU A 8 -0.11 14.14 19.98
CA LEU A 8 -1.48 14.44 19.55
C LEU A 8 -2.16 13.12 19.12
N LEU A 9 -3.26 12.75 19.79
CA LEU A 9 -4.21 11.74 19.36
C LEU A 9 -5.41 12.49 18.75
N GLY A 10 -5.31 12.85 17.47
CA GLY A 10 -6.41 13.50 16.75
C GLY A 10 -6.66 14.96 17.17
N ASP A 11 -7.95 15.29 17.31
CA ASP A 11 -8.55 16.60 17.56
C ASP A 11 -8.69 16.96 19.06
N CYS A 12 -8.23 16.10 19.97
CA CYS A 12 -8.30 16.32 21.40
C CYS A 12 -6.99 16.91 21.97
N TYR A 13 -7.10 18.03 22.70
CA TYR A 13 -6.00 18.66 23.44
C TYR A 13 -6.14 18.40 24.95
N TYR A 14 -5.07 17.90 25.60
CA TYR A 14 -5.01 17.72 27.05
C TYR A 14 -3.79 18.45 27.60
N CYS A 15 -4.00 19.27 28.64
CA CYS A 15 -2.92 19.88 29.42
C CYS A 15 -2.86 19.21 30.79
N VAL A 16 -1.64 19.06 31.34
CA VAL A 16 -1.44 18.52 32.68
C VAL A 16 -0.62 19.53 33.47
N SER A 17 -1.17 20.00 34.58
CA SER A 17 -0.56 20.97 35.49
C SER A 17 -0.09 20.26 36.76
N GLY A 18 1.09 20.62 37.28
CA GLY A 18 1.68 20.02 38.48
C GLY A 18 2.54 18.77 38.26
N LEU A 19 3.19 18.68 37.09
CA LEU A 19 4.24 17.69 36.81
C LEU A 19 5.51 18.38 36.29
N PRO A 20 6.71 17.82 36.57
CA PRO A 20 6.97 16.60 37.35
C PRO A 20 6.86 16.78 38.87
N GLU A 21 6.91 18.01 39.37
CA GLU A 21 6.81 18.35 40.80
C GLU A 21 5.41 18.87 41.13
N ALA A 22 4.83 18.36 42.23
CA ALA A 22 3.51 18.76 42.68
C ALA A 22 3.50 20.21 43.17
N ARG A 23 2.54 21.00 42.69
CA ARG A 23 2.37 22.41 43.04
C ARG A 23 0.95 22.66 43.56
N PRO A 24 0.73 23.43 44.63
CA PRO A 24 -0.59 23.61 45.24
C PRO A 24 -1.57 24.45 44.37
N ASP A 25 -1.04 25.24 43.44
CA ASP A 25 -1.79 26.09 42.50
C ASP A 25 -2.07 25.41 41.14
N HIS A 26 -1.88 24.08 41.07
CA HIS A 26 -2.02 23.32 39.83
C HIS A 26 -3.40 23.50 39.18
N ALA A 27 -4.46 23.60 39.98
CA ALA A 27 -5.83 23.77 39.51
C ALA A 27 -6.07 25.16 38.91
N HIS A 28 -5.49 26.20 39.49
CA HIS A 28 -5.58 27.57 38.99
C HIS A 28 -4.92 27.69 37.61
N CYS A 29 -3.67 27.20 37.47
CA CYS A 29 -2.95 27.26 36.20
C CYS A 29 -3.65 26.47 35.08
N ALA A 30 -4.34 25.37 35.41
CA ALA A 30 -5.10 24.61 34.44
C ALA A 30 -6.33 25.38 33.94
N VAL A 31 -7.02 26.10 34.82
CA VAL A 31 -8.17 26.97 34.46
C VAL A 31 -7.71 28.19 33.68
N GLU A 32 -6.62 28.84 34.09
CA GLU A 32 -6.02 30.00 33.43
C GLU A 32 -5.57 29.66 32.00
N MET A 33 -4.93 28.50 31.80
CA MET A 33 -4.61 28.02 30.45
C MET A 33 -5.86 27.76 29.60
N GLY A 34 -6.96 27.29 30.20
CA GLY A 34 -8.24 27.15 29.51
C GLY A 34 -8.84 28.48 29.07
N LEU A 35 -8.71 29.53 29.91
CA LEU A 35 -9.15 30.89 29.57
C LEU A 35 -8.28 31.50 28.47
N ASP A 36 -6.95 31.36 28.56
CA ASP A 36 -6.03 31.81 27.51
C ASP A 36 -6.31 31.13 26.16
N MET A 37 -6.71 29.85 26.17
CA MET A 37 -7.13 29.15 24.95
C MET A 37 -8.42 29.74 24.38
N ILE A 38 -9.39 30.12 25.21
CA ILE A 38 -10.64 30.77 24.79
C ILE A 38 -10.34 32.16 24.22
N ASP A 39 -9.50 32.95 24.89
CA ASP A 39 -9.11 34.29 24.43
C ASP A 39 -8.31 34.23 23.13
N ALA A 40 -7.44 33.23 22.98
CA ALA A 40 -6.74 32.97 21.73
C ALA A 40 -7.69 32.57 20.59
N ILE A 41 -8.76 31.82 20.87
CA ILE A 41 -9.79 31.48 19.88
C ILE A 41 -10.63 32.71 19.54
N ALA A 42 -11.03 33.52 20.53
CA ALA A 42 -11.79 34.75 20.32
C ALA A 42 -10.98 35.81 19.55
N ALA A 43 -9.66 35.84 19.72
CA ALA A 43 -8.78 36.68 18.90
C ALA A 43 -8.76 36.28 17.41
N ILE A 44 -9.20 35.06 17.08
CA ILE A 44 -9.30 34.54 15.71
C ILE A 44 -10.68 34.85 15.08
N ASP A 45 -11.68 35.28 15.86
CA ASP A 45 -13.05 35.58 15.39
C ASP A 45 -13.18 36.83 14.48
N GLY A 46 -12.06 37.44 14.07
CA GLY A 46 -12.04 38.47 13.04
C GLY A 46 -12.01 37.93 11.60
N VAL A 47 -12.38 38.79 10.64
CA VAL A 47 -12.24 38.52 9.18
C VAL A 47 -10.80 38.11 8.81
N ASN A 48 -9.80 38.57 9.57
CA ASN A 48 -8.39 38.24 9.37
C ASN A 48 -8.04 36.82 9.88
N GLY A 49 -8.60 36.40 11.02
CA GLY A 49 -8.36 35.07 11.60
C GLY A 49 -9.04 33.95 10.82
N SER A 50 -10.29 34.17 10.39
CA SER A 50 -10.99 33.24 9.49
C SER A 50 -10.24 33.04 8.16
N THR A 51 -9.69 34.10 7.57
CA THR A 51 -8.89 34.01 6.33
C THR A 51 -7.61 33.19 6.52
N LEU A 52 -6.92 33.32 7.65
CA LEU A 52 -5.75 32.51 7.98
C LEU A 52 -6.09 31.01 8.05
N ILE A 53 -7.24 30.67 8.63
CA ILE A 53 -7.75 29.29 8.68
C ILE A 53 -8.06 28.76 7.28
N PHE A 54 -8.73 29.54 6.42
CA PHE A 54 -9.03 29.14 5.04
C PHE A 54 -7.77 28.93 4.19
N VAL A 55 -6.76 29.79 4.33
CA VAL A 55 -5.46 29.61 3.68
C VAL A 55 -4.80 28.33 4.18
N TYR A 56 -4.76 28.10 5.49
CA TYR A 56 -4.21 26.87 6.06
C TYR A 56 -4.96 25.62 5.57
N LEU A 57 -6.29 25.64 5.54
CA LEU A 57 -7.14 24.56 5.04
C LEU A 57 -6.86 24.26 3.56
N THR A 58 -6.63 25.29 2.74
CA THR A 58 -6.29 25.13 1.32
C THR A 58 -4.98 24.36 1.15
N TYR A 59 -3.98 24.63 1.99
CA TYR A 59 -2.71 23.89 1.99
C TYR A 59 -2.75 22.56 2.74
N ALA A 60 -3.66 22.36 3.69
CA ALA A 60 -3.67 21.17 4.54
C ALA A 60 -4.63 20.08 4.07
N MET A 61 -5.82 20.46 3.57
CA MET A 61 -6.94 19.54 3.34
C MET A 61 -7.23 19.28 1.86
N LEU A 62 -6.76 20.14 0.95
CA LEU A 62 -7.03 19.97 -0.47
C LEU A 62 -5.92 19.14 -1.11
N PRO A 63 -6.21 17.96 -1.70
CA PRO A 63 -5.22 17.06 -2.29
C PRO A 63 -4.81 17.53 -3.70
N VAL A 64 -4.45 18.80 -3.83
CA VAL A 64 -4.05 19.44 -5.09
C VAL A 64 -2.53 19.51 -5.21
N ARG A 65 -2.04 19.71 -6.44
CA ARG A 65 -0.60 19.87 -6.68
C ARG A 65 -0.11 21.15 -6.00
N LEU A 66 1.12 21.15 -5.49
CA LEU A 66 1.68 22.35 -4.84
C LEU A 66 1.54 23.64 -5.67
N ARG A 67 1.67 23.56 -7.00
CA ARG A 67 1.50 24.72 -7.89
C ARG A 67 0.09 25.31 -7.80
N GLU A 68 -0.92 24.46 -7.78
CA GLU A 68 -2.33 24.86 -7.69
C GLU A 68 -2.65 25.38 -6.29
N ALA A 69 -2.11 24.75 -5.24
CA ALA A 69 -2.23 25.22 -3.87
C ALA A 69 -1.63 26.63 -3.68
N ILE A 70 -0.45 26.89 -4.27
CA ILE A 70 0.20 28.22 -4.22
C ILE A 70 -0.64 29.26 -4.95
N VAL A 71 -1.19 28.94 -6.14
CA VAL A 71 -2.04 29.88 -6.88
C VAL A 71 -3.31 30.21 -6.09
N GLY A 72 -3.96 29.21 -5.49
CA GLY A 72 -5.13 29.40 -4.63
C GLY A 72 -4.81 30.25 -3.39
N GLY A 73 -3.71 29.95 -2.70
CA GLY A 73 -3.24 30.71 -1.54
C GLY A 73 -2.96 32.18 -1.86
N CYS A 74 -2.22 32.43 -2.96
CA CYS A 74 -1.96 33.78 -3.44
C CYS A 74 -3.26 34.53 -3.80
N PHE A 75 -4.20 33.88 -4.47
CA PHE A 75 -5.49 34.48 -4.82
C PHE A 75 -6.28 34.89 -3.58
N LEU A 76 -6.44 33.98 -2.62
CA LEU A 76 -7.10 34.25 -1.33
C LEU A 76 -6.45 35.42 -0.58
N THR A 77 -5.12 35.47 -0.52
CA THR A 77 -4.42 36.60 0.12
C THR A 77 -4.59 37.92 -0.63
N ALA A 78 -4.55 37.91 -1.96
CA ALA A 78 -4.71 39.12 -2.75
C ALA A 78 -6.11 39.70 -2.59
N THR A 79 -7.15 38.84 -2.62
CA THR A 79 -8.53 39.28 -2.39
C THR A 79 -8.70 39.87 -1.00
N HIS A 80 -8.12 39.25 0.04
CA HIS A 80 -8.21 39.76 1.40
C HIS A 80 -7.49 41.11 1.58
N ILE A 81 -6.29 41.28 1.03
CA ILE A 81 -5.55 42.55 1.05
C ILE A 81 -6.33 43.67 0.32
N ILE A 82 -6.96 43.35 -0.82
CA ILE A 82 -7.77 44.33 -1.57
C ILE A 82 -8.99 44.77 -0.75
N ILE A 83 -9.68 43.83 -0.11
CA ILE A 83 -10.84 44.13 0.75
C ILE A 83 -10.41 44.99 1.95
N ASP A 84 -9.31 44.63 2.62
CA ASP A 84 -8.79 45.38 3.78
C ASP A 84 -8.36 46.80 3.38
N ALA A 85 -7.72 46.96 2.21
CA ALA A 85 -7.34 48.28 1.67
C ALA A 85 -8.55 49.15 1.29
N CYS A 86 -9.66 48.57 0.81
CA CYS A 86 -10.88 49.30 0.46
C CYS A 86 -11.69 49.72 1.69
N VAL A 87 -11.74 48.89 2.73
CA VAL A 87 -12.55 49.13 3.93
C VAL A 87 -11.80 49.99 4.95
N ASN A 88 -10.50 49.74 5.15
CA ASN A 88 -9.73 50.30 6.25
C ASN A 88 -8.68 51.33 5.78
N THR A 89 -9.14 52.37 5.08
CA THR A 89 -8.30 53.39 4.40
C THR A 89 -7.45 54.29 5.32
N ARG A 90 -7.59 54.18 6.65
CA ARG A 90 -7.01 55.13 7.61
C ARG A 90 -5.89 54.55 8.49
N GLU A 91 -5.82 53.23 8.69
CA GLU A 91 -4.88 52.59 9.62
C GLU A 91 -3.84 51.70 8.92
N TRP A 92 -2.77 52.33 8.42
CA TRP A 92 -1.65 51.66 7.74
C TRP A 92 -0.92 50.61 8.60
N HIS A 93 -0.94 50.76 9.93
CA HIS A 93 -0.33 49.80 10.85
C HIS A 93 -1.08 48.47 10.90
N GLN A 94 -2.40 48.48 10.78
CA GLN A 94 -3.19 47.25 10.75
C GLN A 94 -2.95 46.48 9.45
N LEU A 95 -3.02 47.18 8.30
CA LEU A 95 -2.77 46.59 6.97
C LEU A 95 -1.38 45.94 6.87
N THR A 96 -0.34 46.60 7.38
CA THR A 96 1.04 46.06 7.35
C THR A 96 1.19 44.81 8.23
N SER A 97 0.61 44.78 9.42
CA SER A 97 0.63 43.61 10.31
C SER A 97 -0.11 42.39 9.71
N THR A 98 -1.27 42.63 9.09
CA THR A 98 -2.06 41.61 8.39
C THR A 98 -1.33 41.05 7.17
N ALA A 99 -0.71 41.92 6.36
CA ALA A 99 0.08 41.50 5.20
C ALA A 99 1.27 40.60 5.60
N VAL A 100 1.99 40.96 6.66
CA VAL A 100 3.10 40.14 7.18
C VAL A 100 2.59 38.78 7.66
N ALA A 101 1.48 38.74 8.41
CA ALA A 101 0.89 37.50 8.92
C ALA A 101 0.43 36.55 7.78
N LEU A 102 -0.19 37.09 6.72
CA LEU A 102 -0.63 36.31 5.55
C LEU A 102 0.53 35.75 4.74
N ILE A 103 1.61 36.53 4.57
CA ILE A 103 2.84 36.07 3.89
C ILE A 103 3.49 34.94 4.70
N CYS A 104 3.66 35.12 6.01
CA CYS A 104 4.22 34.09 6.89
C CYS A 104 3.39 32.79 6.84
N THR A 105 2.06 32.90 6.79
CA THR A 105 1.16 31.75 6.72
C THR A 105 1.24 31.02 5.38
N ASN A 106 1.37 31.73 4.26
CA ASN A 106 1.59 31.09 2.95
C ASN A 106 2.95 30.38 2.87
N LEU A 107 4.00 30.97 3.44
CA LEU A 107 5.32 30.34 3.50
C LEU A 107 5.29 29.07 4.36
N ALA A 108 4.67 29.13 5.54
CA ALA A 108 4.50 27.96 6.41
C ALA A 108 3.62 26.87 5.76
N GLY A 109 2.53 27.27 5.07
CA GLY A 109 1.67 26.37 4.29
C GLY A 109 2.43 25.67 3.16
N ALA A 110 3.20 26.41 2.37
CA ALA A 110 4.02 25.85 1.29
C ALA A 110 5.11 24.92 1.82
N TYR A 111 5.80 25.30 2.90
CA TYR A 111 6.84 24.49 3.53
C TYR A 111 6.30 23.17 4.09
N THR A 112 5.10 23.19 4.67
CA THR A 112 4.47 21.97 5.22
C THR A 112 3.83 21.09 4.14
N HIS A 113 3.30 21.67 3.06
CA HIS A 113 2.71 20.92 1.95
C HIS A 113 3.76 20.17 1.11
N TRP A 114 4.91 20.79 0.84
CA TRP A 114 5.99 20.20 0.01
C TRP A 114 6.42 18.78 0.45
N PRO A 115 6.84 18.53 1.71
CA PRO A 115 7.28 17.21 2.14
C PRO A 115 6.12 16.21 2.21
N ARG A 116 4.88 16.67 2.50
CA ARG A 116 3.67 15.82 2.52
C ARG A 116 3.37 15.27 1.14
N GLU A 117 3.35 16.13 0.11
CA GLU A 117 3.13 15.70 -1.27
C GLU A 117 4.22 14.73 -1.74
N LYS A 118 5.48 15.00 -1.39
CA LYS A 118 6.61 14.13 -1.75
C LYS A 118 6.53 12.77 -1.03
N ALA A 119 6.18 12.76 0.25
CA ALA A 119 6.01 11.54 1.04
C ALA A 119 4.86 10.69 0.50
N GLN A 120 3.71 11.30 0.19
CA GLN A 120 2.55 10.61 -0.38
C GLN A 120 2.87 9.97 -1.74
N ARG A 121 3.54 10.70 -2.64
CA ARG A 121 3.96 10.15 -3.93
C ARG A 121 4.95 9.00 -3.79
N LYS A 122 5.90 9.12 -2.86
CA LYS A 122 6.87 8.06 -2.59
C LYS A 122 6.18 6.80 -2.06
N ALA A 123 5.30 6.94 -1.08
CA ALA A 123 4.53 5.82 -0.52
C ALA A 123 3.67 5.12 -1.59
N PHE A 124 3.05 5.88 -2.51
CA PHE A 124 2.30 5.31 -3.63
C PHE A 124 3.18 4.47 -4.57
N LEU A 125 4.36 4.98 -4.94
CA LEU A 125 5.29 4.26 -5.81
C LEU A 125 5.85 3.00 -5.13
N GLU A 126 6.22 3.08 -3.86
CA GLU A 126 6.67 1.94 -3.06
C GLU A 126 5.57 0.86 -2.96
N THR A 127 4.32 1.28 -2.72
CA THR A 127 3.16 0.37 -2.68
C THR A 127 2.96 -0.33 -4.02
N ARG A 128 3.04 0.42 -5.13
CA ARG A 128 2.91 -0.16 -6.48
C ARG A 128 4.02 -1.18 -6.76
N GLN A 129 5.27 -0.87 -6.46
CA GLN A 129 6.41 -1.78 -6.66
C GLN A 129 6.27 -3.05 -5.82
N CYS A 130 5.82 -2.91 -4.57
CA CYS A 130 5.55 -4.05 -3.69
C CYS A 130 4.47 -4.97 -4.26
N ILE A 131 3.35 -4.41 -4.75
CA ILE A 131 2.28 -5.19 -5.39
C ILE A 131 2.79 -5.91 -6.63
N GLU A 132 3.56 -5.24 -7.49
CA GLU A 132 4.11 -5.83 -8.71
C GLU A 132 5.06 -6.99 -8.42
N ALA A 133 5.97 -6.82 -7.45
CA ALA A 133 6.86 -7.89 -6.99
C ALA A 133 6.08 -9.09 -6.44
N ARG A 134 5.06 -8.83 -5.61
CA ARG A 134 4.19 -9.88 -5.05
C ARG A 134 3.47 -10.68 -6.13
N LEU A 135 2.93 -10.00 -7.15
CA LEU A 135 2.26 -10.65 -8.27
C LEU A 135 3.23 -11.50 -9.09
N ARG A 136 4.47 -11.05 -9.29
CA ARG A 136 5.50 -11.81 -9.99
C ARG A 136 5.84 -13.10 -9.25
N THR A 137 6.09 -13.04 -7.95
CA THR A 137 6.36 -14.23 -7.11
C THR A 137 5.19 -15.21 -7.13
N GLN A 138 3.94 -14.72 -7.11
CA GLN A 138 2.77 -15.60 -7.20
C GLN A 138 2.71 -16.37 -8.53
N ARG A 139 3.01 -15.72 -9.66
CA ARG A 139 3.05 -16.41 -10.97
C ARG A 139 4.16 -17.45 -11.03
N GLU A 140 5.36 -17.11 -10.54
CA GLU A 140 6.50 -18.02 -10.50
C GLU A 140 6.18 -19.25 -9.63
N ASN A 141 5.56 -19.06 -8.46
CA ASN A 141 5.10 -20.16 -7.61
C ASN A 141 4.04 -21.04 -8.29
N GLN A 142 3.04 -20.44 -8.95
CA GLN A 142 2.03 -21.21 -9.70
C GLN A 142 2.64 -22.02 -10.84
N GLN A 143 3.65 -21.47 -11.52
CA GLN A 143 4.36 -22.17 -12.59
C GLN A 143 5.20 -23.31 -12.03
N GLN A 144 5.90 -23.11 -10.91
CA GLN A 144 6.61 -24.18 -10.21
C GLN A 144 5.66 -25.30 -9.78
N GLU A 145 4.51 -24.98 -9.19
CA GLU A 145 3.50 -25.98 -8.80
C GLU A 145 2.96 -26.75 -10.02
N ARG A 146 2.68 -26.05 -11.13
CA ARG A 146 2.22 -26.70 -12.37
C ARG A 146 3.27 -27.64 -12.96
N LEU A 147 4.55 -27.25 -12.94
CA LEU A 147 5.65 -28.08 -13.44
C LEU A 147 5.87 -29.31 -12.56
N LEU A 148 5.82 -29.14 -11.24
CA LEU A 148 5.94 -30.23 -10.28
C LEU A 148 4.80 -31.26 -10.47
N LEU A 149 3.59 -30.77 -10.71
CA LEU A 149 2.41 -31.61 -10.99
C LEU A 149 2.34 -32.19 -12.41
N SER A 150 3.21 -31.76 -13.33
CA SER A 150 3.26 -32.31 -14.71
C SER A 150 4.09 -33.59 -14.83
N VAL A 151 4.85 -33.97 -13.81
CA VAL A 151 5.75 -35.14 -13.83
C VAL A 151 5.36 -36.19 -12.78
N LEU A 152 4.68 -35.80 -11.70
CA LEU A 152 4.27 -36.70 -10.61
C LEU A 152 2.82 -36.44 -10.17
N PRO A 153 2.02 -37.49 -9.88
CA PRO A 153 0.66 -37.34 -9.34
C PRO A 153 0.63 -36.52 -8.04
N ARG A 154 -0.44 -35.74 -7.84
CA ARG A 154 -0.61 -34.79 -6.70
C ARG A 154 -0.26 -35.37 -5.32
N HIS A 155 -0.56 -36.64 -5.07
CA HIS A 155 -0.30 -37.27 -3.77
C HIS A 155 1.20 -37.51 -3.49
N VAL A 156 1.97 -37.93 -4.51
CA VAL A 156 3.43 -38.14 -4.40
C VAL A 156 4.17 -36.81 -4.32
N ALA A 157 3.75 -35.83 -5.12
CA ALA A 157 4.32 -34.48 -5.13
C ALA A 157 4.21 -33.75 -3.78
N MET A 158 3.11 -33.94 -3.06
CA MET A 158 2.85 -33.27 -1.78
C MET A 158 3.64 -33.92 -0.64
N GLU A 159 3.73 -35.26 -0.63
CA GLU A 159 4.58 -36.02 0.29
C GLU A 159 6.07 -35.69 0.11
N MET A 160 6.54 -35.55 -1.14
CA MET A 160 7.92 -35.10 -1.43
C MET A 160 8.20 -33.67 -0.96
N LYS A 161 7.22 -32.76 -1.01
CA LYS A 161 7.38 -31.36 -0.55
C LYS A 161 7.53 -31.29 0.97
N ASP A 162 6.81 -32.14 1.69
CA ASP A 162 6.87 -32.21 3.15
C ASP A 162 8.19 -32.84 3.63
N ASP A 163 8.72 -33.83 2.90
CA ASP A 163 10.03 -34.44 3.18
C ASP A 163 11.23 -33.48 2.93
N ILE A 164 11.10 -32.52 2.00
CA ILE A 164 12.14 -31.50 1.71
C ILE A 164 12.27 -30.46 2.83
N ALA A 165 11.20 -30.19 3.59
CA ALA A 165 11.20 -29.18 4.65
C ALA A 165 11.89 -29.67 5.95
N GLY A 166 12.11 -30.98 6.10
CA GLY A 166 12.52 -31.59 7.38
C GLY A 166 13.87 -32.32 7.42
N GLN A 167 14.55 -32.59 6.29
CA GLN A 167 15.73 -33.47 6.28
C GLN A 167 16.95 -32.92 5.50
N PRO A 168 18.19 -33.25 5.92
CA PRO A 168 19.42 -32.81 5.24
C PRO A 168 19.56 -33.42 3.83
N ARG A 169 20.05 -32.59 2.88
CA ARG A 169 20.10 -32.82 1.42
C ARG A 169 20.78 -34.12 0.95
N GLU A 170 21.61 -34.76 1.76
CA GLU A 170 22.45 -35.87 1.30
C GLU A 170 21.75 -37.24 1.26
N ALA A 171 20.60 -37.40 1.92
CA ALA A 171 19.81 -38.64 1.89
C ALA A 171 18.64 -38.63 0.87
N GLN A 172 18.49 -37.56 0.07
CA GLN A 172 17.32 -37.35 -0.78
C GLN A 172 17.29 -38.21 -2.06
N PHE A 173 18.43 -38.71 -2.55
CA PHE A 173 18.52 -39.35 -3.87
C PHE A 173 18.26 -40.86 -3.92
N HIS A 174 17.98 -41.53 -2.79
CA HIS A 174 17.79 -42.99 -2.76
C HIS A 174 16.54 -43.50 -2.00
N LYS A 175 15.55 -42.64 -1.73
CA LYS A 175 14.26 -43.11 -1.19
C LYS A 175 13.38 -43.63 -2.34
N ILE A 176 13.23 -44.95 -2.44
CA ILE A 176 12.28 -45.59 -3.34
C ILE A 176 10.90 -45.60 -2.66
N TYR A 177 9.95 -44.82 -3.17
CA TYR A 177 8.58 -44.77 -2.66
C TYR A 177 7.75 -45.90 -3.30
N ILE A 178 7.51 -46.99 -2.56
CA ILE A 178 6.65 -48.11 -2.98
C ILE A 178 5.39 -48.09 -2.11
N GLN A 179 4.22 -47.87 -2.71
CA GLN A 179 2.93 -47.94 -2.03
C GLN A 179 2.14 -49.18 -2.48
N ARG A 180 1.58 -49.91 -1.52
CA ARG A 180 0.67 -51.03 -1.79
C ARG A 180 -0.77 -50.48 -1.89
N HIS A 181 -1.45 -50.80 -2.99
CA HIS A 181 -2.87 -50.50 -3.17
C HIS A 181 -3.65 -51.81 -3.35
N ASP A 182 -4.75 -51.96 -2.61
CA ASP A 182 -5.71 -53.06 -2.80
C ASP A 182 -6.89 -52.57 -3.66
N ASN A 183 -7.57 -53.46 -4.38
CA ASN A 183 -8.72 -53.16 -5.27
C ASN A 183 -8.44 -52.21 -6.45
N VAL A 184 -7.31 -52.41 -7.14
CA VAL A 184 -6.98 -51.68 -8.38
C VAL A 184 -7.09 -52.58 -9.61
N SER A 185 -7.37 -51.98 -10.78
CA SER A 185 -7.35 -52.65 -12.08
C SER A 185 -6.31 -51.98 -12.98
N ILE A 186 -5.53 -52.77 -13.71
CA ILE A 186 -4.48 -52.28 -14.61
C ILE A 186 -4.89 -52.59 -16.05
N LEU A 187 -4.85 -51.58 -16.93
CA LEU A 187 -5.10 -51.72 -18.36
C LEU A 187 -3.79 -51.61 -19.13
N PHE A 188 -3.47 -52.61 -19.93
CA PHE A 188 -2.38 -52.57 -20.91
C PHE A 188 -2.96 -52.44 -22.32
N ALA A 189 -2.38 -51.55 -23.12
CA ALA A 189 -2.70 -51.39 -24.53
C ALA A 189 -1.42 -51.14 -25.31
N ASP A 190 -1.34 -51.71 -26.51
CA ASP A 190 -0.20 -51.57 -27.42
C ASP A 190 -0.71 -51.22 -28.83
N ILE A 191 0.12 -50.51 -29.60
CA ILE A 191 -0.20 -50.14 -30.97
C ILE A 191 0.28 -51.28 -31.88
N CYS A 192 -0.67 -52.09 -32.34
CA CYS A 192 -0.39 -53.16 -33.29
C CYS A 192 0.30 -52.62 -34.55
N GLY A 193 1.46 -53.17 -34.91
CA GLY A 193 2.18 -52.81 -36.14
C GLY A 193 2.91 -51.47 -36.09
N PHE A 194 3.15 -50.91 -34.89
CA PHE A 194 3.87 -49.64 -34.73
C PHE A 194 5.24 -49.62 -35.45
N THR A 195 5.97 -50.74 -35.43
CA THR A 195 7.28 -50.88 -36.08
C THR A 195 7.20 -50.70 -37.59
N SER A 196 6.17 -51.24 -38.24
CA SER A 196 5.99 -51.09 -39.69
C SER A 196 5.52 -49.68 -40.08
N LEU A 197 4.78 -49.02 -39.19
CA LEU A 197 4.33 -47.64 -39.35
C LEU A 197 5.50 -46.65 -39.20
N SER A 198 6.40 -46.87 -38.23
CA SER A 198 7.57 -46.02 -38.02
C SER A 198 8.56 -46.08 -39.18
N ASP A 199 8.64 -47.20 -39.90
CA ASP A 199 9.50 -47.35 -41.08
C ASP A 199 8.98 -46.60 -42.31
N GLN A 200 7.67 -46.35 -42.39
CA GLN A 200 7.03 -45.70 -43.55
C GLN A 200 6.77 -44.20 -43.35
N CYS A 201 7.00 -43.68 -42.14
CA CYS A 201 6.75 -42.28 -41.77
C CYS A 201 8.05 -41.54 -41.49
N THR A 202 8.06 -40.22 -41.76
CA THR A 202 9.15 -39.38 -41.26
C THR A 202 9.03 -39.19 -39.74
N ALA A 203 10.15 -38.91 -39.07
CA ALA A 203 10.17 -38.71 -37.62
C ALA A 203 9.20 -37.62 -37.15
N GLU A 204 9.02 -36.55 -37.93
CA GLU A 204 8.09 -35.47 -37.62
C GLU A 204 6.62 -35.92 -37.71
N GLU A 205 6.26 -36.67 -38.76
CA GLU A 205 4.90 -37.19 -38.95
C GLU A 205 4.53 -38.21 -37.88
N LEU A 206 5.46 -39.10 -37.52
CA LEU A 206 5.26 -40.08 -36.47
C LEU A 206 5.02 -39.42 -35.11
N VAL A 207 5.82 -38.41 -34.75
CA VAL A 207 5.65 -37.63 -33.51
C VAL A 207 4.32 -36.87 -33.52
N ARG A 208 3.92 -36.31 -34.66
CA ARG A 208 2.63 -35.62 -34.80
C ARG A 208 1.46 -36.59 -34.58
N LEU A 209 1.52 -37.77 -35.18
CA LEU A 209 0.49 -38.82 -35.06
C LEU A 209 0.39 -39.32 -33.61
N LEU A 210 1.53 -39.60 -32.97
CA LEU A 210 1.57 -40.03 -31.56
C LEU A 210 1.00 -38.96 -30.62
N ASN A 211 1.38 -37.70 -30.82
CA ASN A 211 0.86 -36.60 -30.01
C ASN A 211 -0.66 -36.45 -30.16
N GLU A 212 -1.20 -36.64 -31.36
CA GLU A 212 -2.66 -36.61 -31.56
C GLU A 212 -3.36 -37.79 -30.88
N LEU A 213 -2.79 -39.00 -31.00
CA LEU A 213 -3.32 -40.21 -30.37
C LEU A 213 -3.35 -40.06 -28.83
N PHE A 214 -2.22 -39.67 -28.22
CA PHE A 214 -2.12 -39.48 -26.78
C PHE A 214 -3.01 -38.33 -26.28
N ALA A 215 -3.12 -37.23 -27.03
CA ALA A 215 -4.06 -36.16 -26.68
C ALA A 215 -5.53 -36.59 -26.76
N ARG A 216 -5.89 -37.61 -27.57
CA ARG A 216 -7.23 -38.21 -27.54
C ARG A 216 -7.39 -39.12 -26.32
N PHE A 217 -6.37 -39.91 -25.97
CA PHE A 217 -6.40 -40.74 -24.76
C PHE A 217 -6.52 -39.91 -23.48
N ASP A 218 -5.78 -38.81 -23.37
CA ASP A 218 -5.86 -37.89 -22.23
C ASP A 218 -7.28 -37.31 -22.06
N ARG A 219 -7.95 -36.98 -23.18
CA ARG A 219 -9.35 -36.50 -23.15
C ARG A 219 -10.33 -37.57 -22.69
N LEU A 220 -10.17 -38.82 -23.15
CA LEU A 220 -11.00 -39.94 -22.73
C LEU A 220 -10.79 -40.25 -21.24
N ALA A 221 -9.53 -40.26 -20.78
CA ALA A 221 -9.22 -40.45 -19.37
C ALA A 221 -9.83 -39.33 -18.50
N ALA A 222 -9.66 -38.07 -18.88
CA ALA A 222 -10.25 -36.94 -18.16
C ALA A 222 -11.78 -37.02 -18.12
N ALA A 223 -12.45 -37.48 -19.18
CA ALA A 223 -13.90 -37.63 -19.21
C ALA A 223 -14.41 -38.77 -18.31
N VAL A 224 -13.65 -39.86 -18.20
CA VAL A 224 -14.02 -41.04 -17.39
C VAL A 224 -13.75 -40.83 -15.90
N PHE A 225 -12.71 -40.07 -15.54
CA PHE A 225 -12.26 -39.91 -14.15
C PHE A 225 -12.72 -38.61 -13.45
N VAL A 226 -13.53 -37.76 -14.12
CA VAL A 226 -14.08 -36.50 -13.54
C VAL A 226 -15.58 -36.62 -13.17
N THR A 227 -16.21 -37.78 -13.34
CA THR A 227 -17.53 -38.13 -12.77
C THR A 227 -17.39 -39.03 -11.56
#